data_AF-A0A259S8C0-F1
#
_entry.id   AF-A0A259S8C0-F1
#
_cell.length_a   1.000
_cell.length_b   1.000
_cell.length_c   1.000
_cell.angle_alpha   90.00
_cell.angle_beta   90.00
_cell.angle_gamma   90.00
#
_symmetry.space_group_name_H-M   'P 1'
#
loop_
_entity.id
_entity.type
_entity.pdbx_description
1 polymer ?
#
loop_
_entity_poly.entity_id
_entity_poly.type
_entity_poly.pdbx_seq_one_letter_code
_entity_poly.pdbx_strand_id
1 'polypeptide(L)'
;MSNIDLEGEYASKALHILNISGLEAGCSYDLDEADLSALRDVVGIHVPAKCKRATLREKLWFDELPYQVHTGRELSLMLEGKKPLSSFTEEYPLHGVSFIPESIFERYVTSGQFIKAEYISEHKSLEGDIYATHWVFYALRGEEWRINAYILLLKLADTSGWSDDFERIEGALLGYEIWQNEAYIKQKKHHSQ
;
A
#
# COMPACT_ATOMS: atom_id res chain seq x y z
N MET A 1 -13.72 1.76 5.15
CA MET A 1 -13.44 3.11 4.62
C MET A 1 -12.87 2.93 3.23
N SER A 2 -13.61 3.23 2.17
CA SER A 2 -13.22 2.92 0.79
C SER A 2 -12.33 4.04 0.22
N ASN A 3 -11.06 3.74 -0.05
CA ASN A 3 -10.14 4.57 -0.82
C ASN A 3 -10.30 4.26 -2.32
N ILE A 4 -10.30 5.30 -3.15
CA ILE A 4 -10.37 5.21 -4.62
C ILE A 4 -8.99 5.58 -5.16
N ASP A 5 -8.43 4.70 -5.99
CA ASP A 5 -7.28 4.98 -6.85
C ASP A 5 -7.78 5.54 -8.19
N LEU A 6 -7.06 6.54 -8.72
CA LEU A 6 -7.35 7.19 -10.00
C LEU A 6 -6.52 6.50 -11.11
N GLU A 7 -7.16 5.81 -12.05
CA GLU A 7 -6.49 5.12 -13.17
C GLU A 7 -6.46 5.95 -14.48
N GLY A 8 -5.35 5.82 -15.23
CA GLY A 8 -5.26 5.82 -16.71
C GLY A 8 -5.64 7.07 -17.55
N GLU A 9 -4.72 7.49 -18.44
CA GLU A 9 -4.73 8.49 -19.56
C GLU A 9 -5.50 9.83 -19.42
N TYR A 10 -6.22 10.04 -18.33
CA TYR A 10 -6.97 11.25 -18.04
C TYR A 10 -6.38 12.06 -16.90
N ALA A 11 -5.27 11.65 -16.26
CA ALA A 11 -4.60 12.46 -15.24
C ALA A 11 -4.18 13.83 -15.81
N SER A 12 -3.71 13.87 -17.06
CA SER A 12 -3.36 15.12 -17.76
C SER A 12 -4.59 15.96 -18.16
N LYS A 13 -5.74 15.33 -18.47
CA LYS A 13 -6.98 16.03 -18.83
C LYS A 13 -7.83 16.46 -17.64
N ALA A 14 -7.85 15.70 -16.55
CA ALA A 14 -8.52 16.06 -15.30
C ALA A 14 -7.85 17.27 -14.64
N LEU A 15 -6.51 17.33 -14.67
CA LEU A 15 -5.74 18.49 -14.19
C LEU A 15 -6.01 19.76 -15.01
N HIS A 16 -6.33 19.65 -16.31
CA HIS A 16 -6.62 20.79 -17.16
C HIS A 16 -8.10 21.22 -17.15
N ILE A 17 -9.05 20.30 -16.96
CA ILE A 17 -10.49 20.61 -16.96
C ILE A 17 -10.95 21.19 -15.61
N LEU A 18 -10.30 20.82 -14.50
CA LEU A 18 -10.69 21.31 -13.18
C LEU A 18 -10.18 22.72 -12.82
N ASN A 19 -9.36 23.36 -13.67
CA ASN A 19 -8.73 24.66 -13.34
C ASN A 19 -8.06 24.67 -11.96
N ILE A 20 -7.50 23.53 -11.51
CA ILE A 20 -6.86 23.43 -10.19
C ILE A 20 -5.36 23.65 -10.35
N SER A 21 -5.01 24.89 -10.69
CA SER A 21 -3.70 25.43 -10.32
C SER A 21 -3.61 25.36 -8.79
N GLY A 22 -2.88 24.38 -8.26
CA GLY A 22 -2.66 24.22 -6.81
C GLY A 22 -2.82 22.82 -6.22
N LEU A 23 -3.17 21.78 -6.99
CA LEU A 23 -3.08 20.41 -6.48
C LEU A 23 -1.63 19.93 -6.48
N GLU A 24 -1.12 19.63 -5.29
CA GLU A 24 0.17 18.98 -5.08
C GLU A 24 -0.04 17.47 -4.89
N ALA A 25 0.81 16.68 -5.56
CA ALA A 25 0.86 15.23 -5.37
C ALA A 25 1.33 14.91 -3.95
N GLY A 26 0.76 13.87 -3.34
CA GLY A 26 1.02 13.49 -1.95
C GLY A 26 0.13 14.22 -0.92
N CYS A 27 -0.64 15.22 -1.33
CA CYS A 27 -1.58 15.89 -0.44
C CYS A 27 -2.93 15.15 -0.34
N SER A 28 -3.55 15.28 0.82
CA SER A 28 -4.92 14.83 1.07
C SER A 28 -5.88 16.01 1.02
N TYR A 29 -7.00 15.83 0.36
CA TYR A 29 -8.03 16.84 0.17
C TYR A 29 -9.34 16.32 0.74
N ASP A 30 -10.01 17.16 1.53
CA ASP A 30 -11.40 16.92 1.92
C ASP A 30 -12.27 17.37 0.74
N LEU A 31 -13.10 16.45 0.23
CA LEU A 31 -13.96 16.69 -0.93
C LEU A 31 -15.39 16.94 -0.47
N ASP A 32 -15.99 18.03 -0.94
CA ASP A 32 -17.42 18.29 -0.75
C ASP A 32 -18.27 17.72 -1.91
N GLU A 33 -19.60 17.84 -1.81
CA GLU A 33 -20.49 17.31 -2.85
C GLU A 33 -20.31 18.00 -4.22
N ALA A 34 -19.87 19.26 -4.25
CA ALA A 34 -19.59 19.96 -5.50
C ALA A 34 -18.31 19.41 -6.14
N ASP A 35 -17.26 19.16 -5.35
CA ASP A 35 -16.02 18.52 -5.81
C ASP A 35 -16.30 17.10 -6.34
N LEU A 36 -17.12 16.33 -5.62
CA LEU A 36 -17.52 14.97 -6.03
C LEU A 36 -18.37 14.96 -7.29
N SER A 37 -19.20 15.98 -7.52
CA SER A 37 -19.95 16.14 -8.77
C SER A 37 -19.01 16.49 -9.92
N ALA A 38 -18.08 17.43 -9.71
CA ALA A 38 -17.11 17.83 -10.72
C ALA A 38 -16.21 16.66 -11.15
N LEU A 39 -15.74 15.85 -10.19
CA LEU A 39 -14.94 14.65 -10.50
C LEU A 39 -15.71 13.61 -11.30
N ARG A 40 -17.00 13.43 -11.02
CA ARG A 40 -17.87 12.54 -11.81
C ARG A 40 -18.01 13.03 -13.25
N ASP A 41 -18.25 14.31 -13.43
CA ASP A 41 -18.51 14.89 -14.75
C ASP A 41 -17.24 14.97 -15.61
N VAL A 42 -16.09 15.24 -14.98
CA VAL A 42 -14.81 15.45 -15.67
C VAL A 42 -14.07 14.15 -15.92
N VAL A 43 -14.03 13.26 -14.94
CA VAL A 43 -13.19 12.04 -14.97
C VAL A 43 -14.04 10.79 -15.19
N GLY A 44 -15.37 10.90 -15.15
CA GLY A 44 -16.27 9.75 -15.28
C GLY A 44 -16.22 8.80 -14.09
N ILE A 45 -15.63 9.22 -12.96
CA ILE A 45 -15.41 8.36 -11.80
C ILE A 45 -16.61 8.44 -10.88
N HIS A 46 -17.23 7.29 -10.59
CA HIS A 46 -18.23 7.20 -9.55
C HIS A 46 -17.56 7.19 -8.16
N VAL A 47 -17.55 8.34 -7.49
CA VAL A 47 -17.16 8.42 -6.07
C VAL A 47 -18.37 8.08 -5.19
N PRO A 48 -18.32 7.03 -4.35
CA PRO A 48 -19.40 6.74 -3.42
C PRO A 48 -19.62 7.92 -2.47
N ALA A 49 -20.87 8.30 -2.21
CA ALA A 49 -21.23 9.45 -1.35
C ALA A 49 -20.67 9.39 0.10
N LYS A 50 -20.15 8.23 0.52
CA LYS A 50 -19.48 8.04 1.82
C LYS A 50 -18.01 8.45 1.83
N CYS A 51 -17.42 8.75 0.67
CA CYS A 51 -16.03 9.17 0.54
C CYS A 51 -15.95 10.69 0.65
N LYS A 52 -15.44 11.18 1.78
CA LYS A 52 -15.25 12.63 2.06
C LYS A 52 -13.81 13.10 1.96
N ARG A 53 -12.89 12.17 1.69
CA ARG A 53 -11.46 12.42 1.62
C ARG A 53 -10.87 11.64 0.47
N ALA A 54 -9.99 12.29 -0.28
CA ALA A 54 -9.19 11.67 -1.33
C ALA A 54 -7.73 12.07 -1.15
N THR A 55 -6.83 11.19 -1.57
CA THR A 55 -5.40 11.48 -1.66
C THR A 55 -5.02 11.50 -3.13
N LEU A 56 -4.39 12.58 -3.56
CA LEU A 56 -3.83 12.65 -4.90
C LEU A 56 -2.42 12.09 -4.86
N ARG A 57 -2.11 11.15 -5.75
CA ARG A 57 -0.75 10.66 -5.97
C ARG A 57 -0.45 10.62 -7.44
N GLU A 58 0.84 10.62 -7.76
CA GLU A 58 1.28 10.38 -9.12
C GLU A 58 0.86 8.97 -9.57
N LYS A 59 0.65 8.83 -10.88
CA LYS A 59 0.42 7.53 -11.49
C LYS A 59 1.70 6.70 -11.35
N LEU A 60 1.57 5.52 -10.79
CA LEU A 60 2.64 4.55 -10.63
C LEU A 60 2.45 3.41 -11.62
N TRP A 61 3.54 2.71 -11.94
CA TRP A 61 3.53 1.64 -12.93
C TRP A 61 2.56 0.49 -12.60
N PHE A 62 2.31 0.26 -11.31
CA PHE A 62 1.38 -0.77 -10.86
C PHE A 62 -0.10 -0.37 -11.03
N ASP A 63 -0.39 0.89 -11.40
CA ASP A 63 -1.75 1.32 -11.76
C ASP A 63 -2.19 0.79 -13.12
N GLU A 64 -1.29 0.15 -13.86
CA GLU A 64 -1.59 -0.52 -15.14
C GLU A 64 -1.88 -2.01 -14.95
N LEU A 65 -1.84 -2.49 -13.70
CA LEU A 65 -2.20 -3.87 -13.40
C LEU A 65 -3.70 -4.08 -13.64
N PRO A 66 -4.12 -5.29 -14.07
CA PRO A 66 -5.53 -5.64 -14.25
C PRO A 66 -6.31 -5.80 -12.93
N TYR A 67 -5.73 -5.35 -11.81
CA TYR A 67 -6.33 -5.35 -10.50
C TYR A 67 -5.75 -4.21 -9.65
N GLN A 68 -6.50 -3.79 -8.64
CA GLN A 68 -6.04 -2.78 -7.71
C GLN A 68 -5.17 -3.40 -6.61
N VAL A 69 -3.96 -2.87 -6.43
CA VAL A 69 -3.07 -3.25 -5.34
C VAL A 69 -3.68 -2.91 -3.96
N HIS A 70 -3.15 -3.54 -2.92
CA HIS A 70 -3.63 -3.37 -1.55
C HIS A 70 -3.27 -2.02 -0.91
N THR A 71 -2.32 -1.28 -1.50
CA THR A 71 -1.77 -0.03 -0.97
C THR A 71 -2.88 0.97 -0.62
N GLY A 72 -2.90 1.44 0.62
CA GLY A 72 -3.90 2.39 1.12
C GLY A 72 -5.30 1.79 1.32
N ARG A 73 -5.50 0.50 1.06
CA ARG A 73 -6.79 -0.21 1.19
C ARG A 73 -6.71 -1.32 2.24
N GLU A 74 -5.58 -1.45 2.91
CA GLU A 74 -5.22 -2.57 3.77
C GLU A 74 -6.24 -2.80 4.87
N LEU A 75 -6.56 -1.76 5.64
CA LEU A 75 -7.50 -1.87 6.76
C LEU A 75 -8.87 -2.37 6.29
N SER A 76 -9.40 -1.80 5.22
CA SER A 76 -10.72 -2.21 4.70
C SER A 76 -10.70 -3.65 4.18
N LEU A 77 -9.65 -4.05 3.47
CA LEU A 77 -9.51 -5.41 2.96
C LEU A 77 -9.32 -6.44 4.10
N MET A 78 -8.62 -6.07 5.17
CA MET A 78 -8.50 -6.90 6.37
C MET A 78 -9.85 -7.06 7.07
N LEU A 79 -10.62 -5.97 7.24
CA LEU A 79 -11.96 -6.03 7.84
C LEU A 79 -12.95 -6.86 7.01
N GLU A 80 -12.76 -6.93 5.69
CA GLU A 80 -13.51 -7.80 4.78
C GLU A 80 -13.01 -9.24 4.75
N GLY A 81 -11.90 -9.56 5.45
CA GLY A 81 -11.29 -10.90 5.45
C GLY A 81 -10.56 -11.26 4.15
N LYS A 82 -10.40 -10.32 3.22
CA LYS A 82 -9.75 -10.54 1.92
C LYS A 82 -8.23 -10.40 1.97
N LYS A 83 -7.74 -9.60 2.92
CA LYS A 83 -6.31 -9.42 3.17
C LYS A 83 -5.96 -10.03 4.53
N PRO A 84 -5.23 -11.16 4.60
CA PRO A 84 -4.92 -11.82 5.85
C PRO A 84 -3.73 -11.18 6.60
N LEU A 85 -2.86 -10.47 5.88
CA LEU A 85 -1.67 -9.80 6.42
C LEU A 85 -1.47 -8.44 5.74
N SER A 86 -1.16 -7.42 6.56
CA SER A 86 -0.61 -6.13 6.13
C SER A 86 0.79 -5.96 6.71
N SER A 87 1.71 -5.45 5.89
CA SER A 87 3.07 -5.05 6.28
C SER A 87 3.25 -3.57 5.94
N PHE A 88 3.88 -2.84 6.85
CA PHE A 88 4.28 -1.45 6.68
C PHE A 88 5.74 -1.31 7.07
N THR A 89 6.45 -0.39 6.41
CA THR A 89 7.86 -0.14 6.70
C THR A 89 8.18 1.33 6.73
N GLU A 90 9.19 1.67 7.52
CA GLU A 90 9.81 2.98 7.54
C GLU A 90 11.29 2.87 7.91
N GLU A 91 12.04 3.95 7.71
CA GLU A 91 13.42 4.05 8.15
C GLU A 91 13.53 3.95 9.68
N TYR A 92 14.64 3.38 10.16
CA TYR A 92 14.97 3.30 11.57
C TYR A 92 16.44 3.68 11.83
N PRO A 93 16.72 4.60 12.77
CA PRO A 93 15.75 5.37 13.55
C PRO A 93 14.97 6.38 12.68
N LEU A 94 13.70 6.60 13.01
CA LEU A 94 12.85 7.54 12.29
C LEU A 94 13.31 8.99 12.53
N HIS A 95 13.57 9.75 11.47
CA HIS A 95 13.97 11.15 11.56
C HIS A 95 12.84 12.15 11.31
N GLY A 96 11.62 11.67 11.01
CA GLY A 96 10.47 12.47 10.66
C GLY A 96 9.14 11.96 11.23
N VAL A 97 8.06 12.16 10.47
CA VAL A 97 6.71 11.68 10.83
C VAL A 97 6.56 10.26 10.33
N SER A 98 6.04 9.37 11.17
CA SER A 98 5.77 7.99 10.79
C SER A 98 4.66 7.92 9.75
N PHE A 99 4.86 7.10 8.73
CA PHE A 99 3.85 6.79 7.71
C PHE A 99 3.02 5.55 8.06
N ILE A 100 3.37 4.86 9.15
CA ILE A 100 2.68 3.65 9.58
C ILE A 100 1.34 4.06 10.22
N PRO A 101 0.20 3.55 9.72
CA PRO A 101 -1.11 4.04 10.11
C PRO A 101 -1.60 3.42 11.44
N GLU A 102 -0.79 3.39 12.50
CA GLU A 102 -1.11 2.66 13.74
C GLU A 102 -2.45 3.07 14.35
N SER A 103 -2.74 4.37 14.37
CA SER A 103 -3.96 4.93 14.98
C SER A 103 -5.26 4.33 14.46
N ILE A 104 -5.32 3.95 13.17
CA ILE A 104 -6.54 3.36 12.58
C ILE A 104 -6.63 1.84 12.79
N PHE A 105 -5.51 1.18 13.12
CA PHE A 105 -5.46 -0.26 13.43
C PHE A 105 -5.65 -0.56 14.92
N GLU A 106 -5.25 0.36 15.80
CA GLU A 106 -5.18 0.18 17.26
C GLU A 106 -6.45 -0.40 17.89
N ARG A 107 -7.62 0.11 17.49
CA ARG A 107 -8.93 -0.38 17.98
C ARG A 107 -9.20 -1.85 17.67
N TYR A 108 -8.64 -2.38 16.59
CA TYR A 108 -8.83 -3.76 16.14
C TYR A 108 -7.80 -4.71 16.75
N VAL A 109 -6.62 -4.18 17.09
CA VAL A 109 -5.62 -4.88 17.91
C VAL A 109 -6.13 -5.01 19.35
N THR A 110 -6.59 -3.92 19.95
CA THR A 110 -7.14 -3.90 21.32
C THR A 110 -8.35 -4.85 21.47
N SER A 111 -9.20 -4.96 20.44
CA SER A 111 -10.34 -5.90 20.47
C SER A 111 -9.96 -7.36 20.20
N GLY A 112 -8.70 -7.64 19.85
CA GLY A 112 -8.21 -8.97 19.49
C GLY A 112 -8.69 -9.46 18.12
N GLN A 113 -9.17 -8.57 17.26
CA GLN A 113 -9.51 -8.91 15.88
C GLN A 113 -8.26 -9.04 15.01
N PHE A 114 -7.25 -8.19 15.26
CA PHE A 114 -5.94 -8.24 14.61
C PHE A 114 -4.84 -8.51 15.61
N ILE A 115 -3.74 -9.10 15.13
CA ILE A 115 -2.49 -9.28 15.87
C ILE A 115 -1.43 -8.37 15.27
N LYS A 116 -0.84 -7.50 16.09
CA LYS A 116 0.27 -6.61 15.74
C LYS A 116 1.60 -7.28 16.09
N ALA A 117 2.60 -7.13 15.23
CA ALA A 117 3.99 -7.46 15.54
C ALA A 117 4.93 -6.44 14.90
N GLU A 118 6.10 -6.25 15.50
CA GLU A 118 7.13 -5.33 15.03
C GLU A 118 8.43 -6.10 14.81
N TYR A 119 9.22 -5.68 13.81
CA TYR A 119 10.50 -6.28 13.49
C TYR A 119 11.46 -5.20 12.97
N ILE A 120 12.68 -5.18 13.48
CA ILE A 120 13.74 -4.30 12.98
C ILE A 120 14.70 -5.14 12.17
N SER A 121 14.88 -4.76 10.90
CA SER A 121 15.87 -5.37 10.00
C SER A 121 17.07 -4.45 9.88
N GLU A 122 18.23 -4.89 10.38
CA GLU A 122 19.48 -4.15 10.26
C GLU A 122 20.19 -4.53 8.97
N HIS A 123 20.65 -3.53 8.23
CA HIS A 123 21.37 -3.68 6.98
C HIS A 123 22.69 -2.92 7.06
N LYS A 124 23.67 -3.38 6.27
CA LYS A 124 24.97 -2.73 6.15
C LYS A 124 25.18 -2.32 4.70
N SER A 125 25.43 -1.03 4.47
CA SER A 125 25.77 -0.52 3.14
C SER A 125 27.13 -1.05 2.68
N LEU A 126 27.42 -0.87 1.39
CA LEU A 126 28.74 -1.21 0.83
C LEU A 126 29.85 -0.35 1.43
N GLU A 127 29.52 0.88 1.83
CA GLU A 127 30.40 1.84 2.50
C GLU A 127 30.59 1.55 3.99
N GLY A 128 29.81 0.60 4.53
CA GLY A 128 29.91 0.14 5.91
C GLY A 128 28.97 0.84 6.90
N ASP A 129 28.11 1.74 6.42
CA ASP A 129 27.08 2.39 7.22
C ASP A 129 26.02 1.38 7.63
N ILE A 130 25.52 1.51 8.86
CA ILE A 130 24.41 0.69 9.37
C ILE A 130 23.14 1.51 9.21
N TYR A 131 22.18 0.95 8.49
CA TYR A 131 20.81 1.47 8.42
C TYR A 131 19.85 0.36 8.80
N ALA A 132 18.70 0.72 9.35
CA ALA A 132 17.70 -0.27 9.71
C ALA A 132 16.33 0.10 9.14
N THR A 133 15.51 -0.92 8.95
CA THR A 133 14.12 -0.79 8.53
C THR A 133 13.24 -1.25 9.69
N HIS A 134 12.33 -0.39 10.13
CA HIS A 134 11.27 -0.76 11.06
C HIS A 134 10.09 -1.31 10.29
N TRP A 135 9.72 -2.56 10.58
CA TRP A 135 8.57 -3.25 10.00
C TRP A 135 7.47 -3.38 11.04
N VAL A 136 6.24 -3.03 10.65
CA VAL A 136 5.03 -3.24 11.46
C VAL A 136 4.06 -4.10 10.68
N PHE A 137 3.64 -5.20 11.29
CA PHE A 137 2.73 -6.18 10.72
C PHE A 137 1.39 -6.18 11.44
N TYR A 138 0.32 -6.39 10.69
CA TYR A 138 -1.01 -6.69 11.21
C TYR A 138 -1.55 -7.93 10.52
N ALA A 139 -1.84 -8.98 11.28
CA ALA A 139 -2.51 -10.19 10.78
C ALA A 139 -3.94 -10.29 11.32
N LEU A 140 -4.82 -10.93 10.56
CA LEU A 140 -6.10 -11.39 11.11
C LEU A 140 -5.85 -12.41 12.23
N ARG A 141 -6.74 -12.44 13.23
CA ARG A 141 -6.72 -13.49 14.24
C ARG A 141 -6.79 -14.88 13.58
N GLY A 142 -5.85 -15.76 13.91
CA GLY A 142 -5.65 -17.08 13.31
C GLY A 142 -4.69 -17.11 12.12
N GLU A 143 -4.28 -15.95 11.59
CA GLU A 143 -3.34 -15.81 10.47
C GLU A 143 -1.96 -15.31 10.93
N GLU A 144 -1.65 -15.36 12.24
CA GLU A 144 -0.41 -14.86 12.84
C GLU A 144 0.83 -15.55 12.28
N TRP A 145 0.68 -16.80 11.82
CA TRP A 145 1.75 -17.57 11.19
C TRP A 145 2.35 -16.84 9.98
N ARG A 146 1.57 -16.00 9.29
CA ARG A 146 2.03 -15.22 8.12
C ARG A 146 3.08 -14.18 8.51
N ILE A 147 2.97 -13.59 9.70
CA ILE A 147 3.97 -12.64 10.23
C ILE A 147 5.32 -13.35 10.36
N ASN A 148 5.34 -14.51 11.01
CA ASN A 148 6.56 -15.28 11.22
C ASN A 148 7.17 -15.73 9.89
N ALA A 149 6.34 -16.16 8.94
CA ALA A 149 6.78 -16.52 7.60
C ALA A 149 7.36 -15.34 6.83
N TYR A 150 6.75 -14.14 6.96
CA TYR A 150 7.25 -12.92 6.32
C TYR A 150 8.60 -12.50 6.91
N ILE A 151 8.76 -12.52 8.24
CA ILE A 151 10.04 -12.22 8.88
C ILE A 151 11.13 -13.21 8.43
N LEU A 152 10.79 -14.49 8.26
CA LEU A 152 11.72 -15.47 7.72
C LEU A 152 12.09 -15.16 6.26
N LEU A 153 11.11 -14.75 5.43
CA LEU A 153 11.34 -14.33 4.05
C LEU A 153 12.33 -13.15 3.99
N LEU A 154 12.16 -12.13 4.84
CA LEU A 154 13.07 -10.99 4.93
C LEU A 154 14.51 -11.43 5.26
N LYS A 155 14.66 -12.28 6.28
CA LYS A 155 15.98 -12.81 6.66
C LYS A 155 16.65 -13.61 5.55
N LEU A 156 15.88 -14.37 4.78
CA LEU A 156 16.41 -15.09 3.62
C LEU A 156 16.83 -14.13 2.52
N ALA A 157 16.00 -13.13 2.22
CA ALA A 157 16.31 -12.08 1.25
C ALA A 157 17.58 -11.29 1.57
N ASP A 158 17.86 -11.03 2.85
CA ASP A 158 19.11 -10.39 3.27
C ASP A 158 20.36 -11.19 2.88
N THR A 159 20.24 -12.52 2.75
CA THR A 159 21.37 -13.41 2.42
C THR A 159 21.46 -13.76 0.94
N SER A 160 20.33 -13.93 0.25
CA SER A 160 20.28 -14.41 -1.14
C SER A 160 19.90 -13.34 -2.16
N GLY A 161 19.54 -12.14 -1.70
CA GLY A 161 18.89 -11.12 -2.50
C GLY A 161 17.41 -11.41 -2.76
N TRP A 162 16.70 -10.40 -3.26
CA TRP A 162 15.29 -10.50 -3.60
C TRP A 162 15.10 -11.10 -5.00
N SER A 163 14.21 -12.09 -5.12
CA SER A 163 13.94 -12.83 -6.36
C SER A 163 12.45 -12.85 -6.70
N ASP A 164 12.09 -13.23 -7.93
CA ASP A 164 10.69 -13.41 -8.31
C ASP A 164 9.96 -14.45 -7.43
N ASP A 165 10.67 -15.46 -6.93
CA ASP A 165 10.07 -16.44 -6.03
C ASP A 165 9.75 -15.82 -4.67
N PHE A 166 10.55 -14.85 -4.22
CA PHE A 166 10.25 -14.07 -3.02
C PHE A 166 9.09 -13.11 -3.25
N GLU A 167 8.95 -12.50 -4.43
CA GLU A 167 7.75 -11.74 -4.82
C GLU A 167 6.48 -12.61 -4.71
N ARG A 168 6.54 -13.86 -5.20
CA ARG A 168 5.40 -14.80 -5.13
C ARG A 168 5.06 -15.17 -3.69
N ILE A 169 6.07 -15.45 -2.86
CA ILE A 169 5.87 -15.81 -1.45
C ILE A 169 5.32 -14.61 -0.69
N GLU A 170 5.90 -13.43 -0.86
CA GLU A 170 5.41 -12.18 -0.27
C GLU A 170 3.95 -11.93 -0.66
N GLY A 171 3.65 -11.99 -1.97
CA GLY A 171 2.31 -11.78 -2.46
C GLY A 171 1.30 -12.76 -1.87
N ALA A 172 1.65 -14.06 -1.79
CA ALA A 172 0.83 -15.08 -1.17
C ALA A 172 0.62 -14.84 0.34
N LEU A 173 1.65 -14.39 1.06
CA LEU A 173 1.54 -14.02 2.47
C LEU A 173 0.59 -12.83 2.66
N LEU A 174 0.64 -11.84 1.77
CA LEU A 174 -0.25 -10.66 1.76
C LEU A 174 -1.67 -10.94 1.27
N GLY A 175 -1.95 -12.15 0.76
CA GLY A 175 -3.27 -12.59 0.32
C GLY A 175 -3.56 -12.37 -1.17
N TYR A 176 -2.56 -12.09 -1.99
CA TYR A 176 -2.74 -12.04 -3.44
C TYR A 176 -2.87 -13.45 -4.04
N GLU A 177 -3.70 -13.56 -5.07
CA GLU A 177 -3.83 -14.77 -5.88
C GLU A 177 -2.61 -14.95 -6.81
N ILE A 178 -2.39 -16.19 -7.25
CA ILE A 178 -1.23 -16.54 -8.09
C ILE A 178 -1.15 -15.66 -9.34
N TRP A 179 -2.27 -15.47 -10.06
CA TRP A 179 -2.28 -14.66 -11.28
C TRP A 179 -2.00 -13.17 -11.00
N GLN A 180 -2.35 -12.66 -9.82
CA GLN A 180 -2.04 -11.29 -9.41
C GLN A 180 -0.54 -11.12 -9.21
N ASN A 181 0.11 -12.10 -8.57
CA ASN A 181 1.57 -12.13 -8.40
C ASN A 181 2.29 -12.18 -9.77
N GLU A 182 1.83 -13.04 -10.69
CA GLU A 182 2.43 -13.11 -12.03
C GLU A 182 2.26 -11.81 -12.82
N ALA A 183 1.08 -11.18 -12.75
CA ALA A 183 0.85 -9.89 -13.38
C ALA A 183 1.75 -8.80 -12.78
N TYR A 184 1.92 -8.77 -11.46
CA TYR A 184 2.80 -7.85 -10.75
C TYR A 184 4.26 -8.00 -11.20
N ILE A 185 4.80 -9.22 -11.16
CA ILE A 185 6.18 -9.52 -11.54
C ILE A 185 6.43 -9.14 -13.00
N LYS A 186 5.48 -9.46 -13.90
CA LYS A 186 5.58 -9.09 -15.32
C LYS A 186 5.63 -7.58 -15.51
N GLN A 187 4.74 -6.83 -14.86
CA GLN A 187 4.69 -5.38 -14.99
C GLN A 187 5.94 -4.73 -14.39
N LYS A 188 6.38 -5.16 -13.19
CA LYS A 188 7.60 -4.66 -12.53
C LYS A 188 8.82 -4.77 -13.45
N LYS A 189 8.97 -5.93 -14.12
CA LYS A 189 10.07 -6.16 -15.07
C LYS A 189 9.98 -5.29 -16.32
N HIS A 190 8.78 -4.98 -16.80
CA HIS A 190 8.62 -4.10 -17.95
C HIS A 190 9.09 -2.68 -17.65
N HIS A 191 8.90 -2.20 -16.41
CA HIS A 191 9.32 -0.86 -15.97
C HIS A 191 10.76 -0.77 -15.46
N SER A 192 11.40 -1.91 -15.15
CA SER A 192 12.79 -1.94 -14.68
C SER A 192 13.83 -2.03 -15.83
N GLN A 193 13.38 -1.96 -17.09
CA GLN A 193 14.19 -1.98 -18.31
C GLN A 193 14.22 -0.60 -18.96
#